data_AF-A0A239GYX6-F1
#
_entry.id   AF-A0A239GYX6-F1
#
_cell.length_a   1.000
_cell.length_b   1.000
_cell.length_c   1.000
_cell.angle_alpha   90.00
_cell.angle_beta   90.00
_cell.angle_gamma   90.00
#
_symmetry.space_group_name_H-M   'P 1'
#
loop_
_entity.id
_entity.type
_entity.pdbx_description
1 polymer ?
#
loop_
_entity_poly.entity_id
_entity_poly.type
_entity_poly.pdbx_seq_one_letter_code
_entity_poly.pdbx_strand_id
1 'polypeptide(L)'
;MLPPKAFLDALGQQASRLFGGESPLPRAELEAQFKVLLQSAFGKLDLVSRDEFDSQMVVLARTRARLEALEAKVAELEARLAPPAEAE
;
A
#
# COMPACT_ATOMS: atom_id res chain seq x y z
N MET A 1 7.51 -2.47 10.55
CA MET A 1 6.14 -2.94 10.27
C MET A 1 5.55 -3.51 11.56
N LEU A 2 4.68 -2.75 12.24
CA LEU A 2 3.88 -3.30 13.33
C LEU A 2 2.93 -4.35 12.75
N PRO A 3 2.85 -5.57 13.32
CA PRO A 3 1.91 -6.57 12.83
C PRO A 3 0.46 -6.08 13.03
N PRO A 4 -0.44 -6.28 12.03
CA PRO A 4 -1.78 -5.71 12.06
C PRO A 4 -2.58 -6.03 13.34
N LYS A 5 -2.41 -7.24 13.88
CA LYS A 5 -3.10 -7.69 15.10
C LYS A 5 -2.69 -6.88 16.33
N ALA A 6 -1.39 -6.72 16.58
CA ALA A 6 -0.90 -5.98 17.75
C ALA A 6 -1.32 -4.50 17.74
N PHE A 7 -1.45 -3.91 16.56
CA PHE A 7 -1.96 -2.55 16.39
C PHE A 7 -3.47 -2.46 16.71
N LEU A 8 -4.28 -3.38 16.18
CA LEU A 8 -5.71 -3.43 16.46
C LEU A 8 -5.99 -3.66 17.94
N ASP A 9 -5.21 -4.52 18.60
CA ASP A 9 -5.31 -4.78 20.02
C ASP A 9 -4.98 -3.52 20.84
N ALA A 10 -3.91 -2.79 20.49
CA ALA A 10 -3.54 -1.54 21.15
C ALA A 10 -4.60 -0.44 20.97
N LEU A 11 -5.20 -0.33 19.79
CA LEU A 11 -6.31 0.59 19.54
C LEU A 11 -7.55 0.22 20.35
N GLY A 12 -7.91 -1.07 20.39
CA GLY A 12 -9.05 -1.56 21.16
C GLY A 12 -8.90 -1.30 22.66
N GLN A 13 -7.69 -1.47 23.20
CA GLN A 13 -7.38 -1.13 24.59
C GLN A 13 -7.50 0.38 24.84
N GLN A 14 -6.99 1.21 23.93
CA GLN A 14 -7.02 2.67 24.11
C GLN A 14 -8.42 3.25 23.91
N ALA A 15 -9.23 2.68 23.01
CA ALA A 15 -10.65 3.00 22.86
C ALA A 15 -11.46 2.60 24.09
N SER A 16 -11.24 1.39 24.62
CA SER A 16 -11.91 0.91 25.85
C SER A 16 -11.63 1.84 27.05
N ARG A 17 -10.43 2.42 27.13
CA ARG A 17 -10.10 3.42 28.18
C ARG A 17 -10.85 4.74 28.00
N LEU A 18 -11.07 5.18 26.76
CA LEU A 18 -11.84 6.40 26.46
C LEU A 18 -13.33 6.23 26.78
N PHE A 19 -13.89 5.03 26.57
CA PHE A 19 -15.31 4.74 26.82
C PHE A 19 -15.61 4.19 28.23
N GLY A 20 -14.61 3.67 28.95
CA GLY A 20 -14.75 3.00 30.24
C GLY A 20 -14.35 3.82 31.47
N GLY A 21 -14.02 5.12 31.33
CA GLY A 21 -13.69 5.99 32.46
C GLY A 21 -14.89 6.33 33.35
N GLU A 22 -14.66 6.57 34.65
CA GLU A 22 -15.67 6.79 35.71
C GLU A 22 -16.56 8.06 35.54
N SER A 23 -16.40 8.81 34.45
CA SER A 23 -17.24 9.97 34.12
C SER A 23 -17.51 10.01 32.61
N PRO A 24 -18.78 9.98 32.15
CA PRO A 24 -19.09 10.07 30.74
C PRO A 24 -18.75 11.46 30.23
N LEU A 25 -17.65 11.56 29.50
CA LEU A 25 -17.30 12.77 28.75
C LEU A 25 -18.47 13.15 27.82
N PRO A 26 -18.72 14.46 27.61
CA PRO A 26 -19.68 14.92 26.60
C PRO A 26 -19.43 14.26 25.24
N ARG A 27 -20.49 13.92 24.50
CA ARG A 27 -20.38 13.23 23.20
C ARG A 27 -19.40 13.90 22.23
N ALA A 28 -19.40 15.23 22.20
CA ALA A 28 -18.51 16.01 21.33
C ALA A 28 -17.02 15.85 21.71
N GLU A 29 -16.71 15.75 23.01
CA GLU A 29 -15.33 15.54 23.47
C GLU A 29 -14.85 14.12 23.19
N LEU A 30 -15.74 13.13 23.31
CA LEU A 30 -15.44 11.75 22.92
C LEU A 30 -15.13 11.64 21.42
N GLU A 31 -15.94 12.29 20.57
CA GLU A 31 -15.73 12.31 19.12
C GLU A 31 -14.37 12.95 18.75
N ALA A 32 -14.03 14.07 19.39
CA ALA A 32 -12.76 14.75 19.18
C ALA A 32 -11.57 13.88 19.59
N GLN A 33 -11.62 13.26 20.77
CA GLN A 33 -10.55 12.37 21.24
C GLN A 33 -10.42 11.10 20.39
N PHE A 34 -11.53 10.53 19.94
CA PHE A 34 -11.54 9.38 19.04
C PHE A 34 -10.94 9.72 17.67
N LYS A 35 -11.25 10.91 17.12
CA LYS A 35 -10.67 11.39 15.88
C LYS A 35 -9.15 11.55 15.97
N VAL A 36 -8.65 12.15 17.06
CA VAL A 36 -7.20 12.30 17.30
C VAL A 36 -6.51 10.94 17.41
N LEU A 37 -7.14 9.98 18.11
CA LEU A 37 -6.65 8.62 18.24
C LEU A 37 -6.55 7.94 16.88
N LEU A 38 -7.58 8.02 16.03
CA LEU A 38 -7.57 7.47 14.68
C LEU A 38 -6.52 8.12 13.80
N GLN A 39 -6.37 9.45 13.86
CA GLN A 39 -5.35 10.17 13.10
C GLN A 39 -3.93 9.74 13.52
N SER A 40 -3.67 9.62 14.83
CA SER A 40 -2.40 9.11 15.33
C SER A 40 -2.16 7.65 14.95
N ALA A 41 -3.22 6.84 14.92
CA ALA A 41 -3.16 5.43 14.55
C ALA A 41 -2.83 5.25 13.06
N PHE A 42 -3.53 5.97 12.17
CA PHE A 42 -3.28 5.95 10.74
C PHE A 42 -1.90 6.53 10.38
N GLY A 43 -1.42 7.53 11.13
CA GLY A 43 -0.05 8.05 10.96
C GLY A 43 1.05 7.07 11.36
N LYS A 44 0.74 6.00 12.11
CA LYS A 44 1.70 4.92 12.45
C LYS A 44 1.69 3.77 11.43
N LEU A 45 0.78 3.82 10.47
CA LEU A 45 0.72 2.88 9.35
C LEU A 45 1.41 3.54 8.15
N ASP A 46 2.16 2.76 7.37
CA ASP A 46 2.76 3.23 6.11
C ASP A 46 1.68 3.28 5.02
N LEU A 47 0.72 4.19 5.19
CA LEU A 47 -0.39 4.41 4.28
C LEU A 47 0.06 5.36 3.17
N VAL A 48 -0.39 5.06 1.96
CA VAL A 48 -0.37 6.01 0.84
C VAL A 48 -1.79 6.47 0.58
N SER A 49 -1.95 7.67 0.04
CA SER A 49 -3.26 8.12 -0.41
C SER A 49 -3.77 7.25 -1.56
N ARG A 50 -5.09 7.23 -1.74
CA ARG A 50 -5.71 6.50 -2.86
C ARG A 50 -5.18 7.00 -4.21
N ASP A 51 -5.04 8.32 -4.35
CA ASP A 51 -4.59 8.95 -5.59
C ASP A 51 -3.12 8.63 -5.91
N GLU A 52 -2.26 8.58 -4.89
CA GLU A 52 -0.86 8.12 -5.06
C GLU A 52 -0.81 6.65 -5.48
N PHE A 53 -1.62 5.79 -4.85
CA PHE A 53 -1.72 4.39 -5.23
C PHE A 53 -2.15 4.22 -6.70
N ASP A 54 -3.23 4.89 -7.10
CA ASP A 54 -3.76 4.82 -8.47
C ASP A 54 -2.74 5.39 -9.47
N SER A 55 -2.01 6.45 -9.11
CA SER A 55 -0.92 7.00 -9.93
C SER A 55 0.22 5.99 -10.12
N GLN A 56 0.64 5.29 -9.06
CA GLN A 56 1.67 4.26 -9.15
C GLN A 56 1.23 3.06 -9.99
N MET A 57 -0.05 2.68 -9.92
CA MET A 57 -0.62 1.63 -10.76
C MET A 57 -0.51 1.96 -12.26
N VAL A 58 -0.75 3.21 -12.64
CA VAL A 58 -0.58 3.67 -14.03
C VAL A 58 0.89 3.60 -14.47
N VAL A 59 1.82 4.04 -13.62
CA VAL A 59 3.26 3.96 -13.90
C VAL A 59 3.69 2.50 -14.09
N LEU A 60 3.22 1.60 -13.23
CA LEU A 60 3.51 0.17 -13.31
C LEU A 60 2.97 -0.44 -14.61
N ALA A 61 1.73 -0.13 -14.98
CA ALA A 61 1.13 -0.61 -16.23
C ALA A 61 1.95 -0.16 -17.46
N ARG A 62 2.35 1.11 -17.50
CA ARG A 62 3.21 1.64 -18.58
C ARG A 62 4.57 0.97 -18.62
N THR A 63 5.14 0.67 -17.46
CA THR A 63 6.45 0.02 -17.35
C THR A 63 6.39 -1.42 -17.86
N ARG A 64 5.34 -2.17 -17.53
CA ARG A 64 5.09 -3.52 -18.07
C ARG A 64 4.97 -3.51 -19.59
N ALA A 65 4.15 -2.62 -20.14
CA ALA A 65 3.99 -2.50 -21.59
C ALA A 65 5.32 -2.17 -22.30
N ARG A 66 6.15 -1.32 -21.69
CA ARG A 66 7.49 -1.01 -22.23
C ARG A 66 8.46 -2.20 -22.11
N LEU A 67 8.38 -2.95 -21.02
CA LEU A 67 9.20 -4.14 -20.81
C LEU A 67 8.88 -5.21 -21.86
N GLU A 68 7.60 -5.53 -22.05
CA GLU A 68 7.13 -6.49 -23.07
C GLU A 68 7.60 -6.08 -24.49
N ALA A 69 7.52 -4.78 -24.82
CA ALA A 69 7.99 -4.28 -26.10
C ALA A 69 9.52 -4.38 -26.27
N LEU A 70 10.29 -4.24 -25.19
CA LEU A 70 11.74 -4.41 -25.23
C LEU A 70 12.12 -5.89 -25.33
N GLU A 71 11.45 -6.77 -24.59
CA GLU A 71 11.63 -8.22 -24.67
C GLU A 71 11.37 -8.73 -26.10
N ALA A 72 10.30 -8.25 -26.75
CA ALA A 72 10.01 -8.60 -28.14
C ALA A 72 11.11 -8.14 -29.11
N LYS A 73 11.66 -6.93 -28.92
CA LYS A 73 12.77 -6.43 -29.74
C LYS A 73 14.05 -7.22 -29.53
N VAL A 74 14.34 -7.60 -28.29
CA VAL A 74 15.51 -8.44 -27.97
C VAL A 74 15.37 -9.79 -28.67
N ALA A 75 14.21 -10.45 -28.57
CA ALA A 75 13.95 -11.72 -29.25
C ALA A 75 14.10 -11.61 -30.78
N GLU A 76 13.63 -10.52 -31.39
CA GLU A 76 13.82 -10.28 -32.83
C GLU A 76 15.30 -10.15 -33.19
N LEU A 77 16.08 -9.41 -32.40
CA LEU A 77 17.51 -9.24 -32.62
C LEU A 77 18.28 -10.56 -32.42
N GLU A 78 17.94 -11.33 -31.39
CA GLU A 78 18.51 -12.65 -31.14
C GLU A 78 18.23 -13.61 -32.31
N ALA A 79 17.01 -13.63 -32.83
CA ALA A 79 16.65 -14.45 -34.00
C ALA A 79 17.44 -14.06 -35.26
N ARG A 80 17.72 -12.76 -35.45
CA ARG A 80 18.51 -12.27 -36.60
C ARG A 80 20.00 -12.57 -36.48
N LEU A 81 20.50 -12.70 -35.26
CA LEU A 81 21.91 -12.99 -34.96
C LEU A 81 22.19 -14.49 -34.85
N ALA A 82 21.15 -15.33 -34.77
CA ALA A 82 21.31 -16.78 -34.78
C ALA A 82 22.03 -17.21 -36.07
N PRO A 83 23.18 -17.92 -35.97
CA PRO A 83 23.85 -18.42 -37.16
C PRO A 83 22.90 -19.36 -37.92
N PRO A 84 22.97 -19.40 -39.26
CA PRO A 84 22.18 -20.37 -40.02
C PRO A 84 22.53 -21.75 -39.47
N ALA A 85 21.52 -22.47 -38.96
CA ALA A 85 21.68 -23.86 -38.57
C ALA A 85 22.31 -24.57 -39.77
N GLU A 86 23.52 -25.08 -39.57
CA GLU A 86 24.27 -25.84 -40.56
C GLU A 86 23.33 -26.95 -41.05
N ALA A 87 22.86 -26.79 -42.29
CA ALA A 87 22.07 -27.79 -42.97
C ALA A 87 23.03 -28.93 -43.33
N GLU A 88 23.03 -29.99 -42.51
CA GLU A 88 23.49 -31.33 -42.91
C GLU A 88 22.61 -31.90 -44.03
#